data_AF-G4M3P7-F1
#
_entry.id   AF-G4M3P7-F1
#
_cell.length_a   1.000
_cell.length_b   1.000
_cell.length_c   1.000
_cell.angle_alpha   90.00
_cell.angle_beta   90.00
_cell.angle_gamma   90.00
#
_symmetry.space_group_name_H-M   'P 1'
#
loop_
_entity.id
_entity.type
_entity.pdbx_description
1 polymer ?
#
loop_
_entity_poly.entity_id
_entity_poly.type
_entity_poly.pdbx_seq_one_letter_code
_entity_poly.pdbx_strand_id
1 'polypeptide(L)' 'MFTCRNQACEAQWEPSDVVIKNEGQGLLFRCPMCGARNYVTRHKSPGGEITYEQVQDIPPYGKQ' A
#
# COMPACT_ATOMS: atom_id res chain seq x y z
N MET A 1 -2.85 -8.87 3.74
CA MET A 1 -1.81 -8.33 4.64
C MET A 1 -1.00 -7.24 3.94
N PHE A 2 -0.88 -6.08 4.58
CA PHE A 2 0.00 -4.98 4.20
C PHE A 2 0.99 -4.68 5.32
N THR A 3 2.20 -4.30 4.97
CA THR A 3 3.27 -3.99 5.92
C THR A 3 3.69 -2.54 5.79
N CYS A 4 3.82 -1.83 6.89
CA CYS A 4 4.34 -0.47 6.90
C CYS A 4 5.80 -0.46 6.44
N ARG A 5 6.11 0.33 5.41
CA ARG A 5 7.45 0.47 4.82
C ARG A 5 8.38 1.39 5.58
N ASN A 6 7.88 2.06 6.61
CA ASN A 6 8.73 2.82 7.49
C ASN A 6 9.50 1.83 8.38
N GLN A 7 10.83 1.77 8.22
CA GLN A 7 11.71 0.87 8.97
C GLN A 7 11.57 1.02 10.49
N ALA A 8 11.20 2.21 10.97
CA ALA A 8 10.96 2.43 12.40
C ALA A 8 9.63 1.86 12.90
N CYS A 9 8.71 1.46 12.02
CA CYS A 9 7.36 1.03 12.37
C CYS A 9 7.10 -0.44 12.05
N GLU A 10 7.33 -0.86 10.80
CA GLU A 10 7.21 -2.26 10.32
C GLU A 10 5.87 -2.98 10.68
N ALA A 11 4.86 -2.22 11.10
CA ALA A 11 3.58 -2.75 11.53
C ALA A 11 2.82 -3.39 10.38
N GLN A 12 2.12 -4.48 10.68
CA GLN A 12 1.30 -5.22 9.73
C GLN A 12 -0.18 -4.86 9.89
N TRP A 13 -0.91 -4.83 8.78
CA TRP A 13 -2.30 -4.42 8.71
C TRP A 13 -3.10 -5.30 7.76
N GLU A 14 -4.33 -5.60 8.13
CA GLU A 14 -5.26 -6.17 7.16
C GLU A 14 -5.79 -5.08 6.22
N PRO A 15 -6.15 -5.42 4.96
CA PRO A 15 -6.72 -4.46 4.02
C PRO A 15 -7.99 -3.76 4.55
N SER A 16 -8.74 -4.42 5.44
CA SER A 16 -9.91 -3.87 6.13
C SER A 16 -9.57 -2.85 7.22
N ASP A 17 -8.36 -2.90 7.78
CA ASP A 17 -7.95 -2.05 8.91
C ASP A 17 -7.41 -0.68 8.45
N VAL A 18 -7.19 -0.52 7.14
CA VAL A 18 -6.57 0.67 6.57
C VAL A 18 -7.45 1.31 5.51
N VAL A 19 -7.42 2.63 5.46
CA VAL A 19 -8.13 3.39 4.42
C VAL A 19 -7.22 3.56 3.22
N ILE A 20 -7.57 2.88 2.12
CA ILE A 20 -6.92 3.04 0.83
C ILE A 20 -7.58 4.17 0.06
N LYS A 21 -6.79 5.16 -0.37
CA LYS A 21 -7.26 6.29 -1.16
C LYS A 21 -6.23 6.70 -2.20
N ASN A 22 -6.70 7.34 -3.27
CA ASN A 22 -5.82 7.94 -4.26
C ASN A 22 -5.53 9.39 -3.85
N GLU A 23 -4.28 9.70 -3.50
CA GLU A 23 -3.84 11.07 -3.14
C GLU A 23 -3.24 11.83 -4.35
N GLY A 24 -3.56 11.43 -5.58
CA GLY A 24 -3.08 12.06 -6.82
C GLY A 24 -1.79 11.47 -7.40
N GLN A 25 -1.14 10.55 -6.69
CA GLN A 25 0.09 9.84 -7.12
C GLN A 25 -0.10 8.31 -7.20
N GLY A 26 -1.36 7.86 -7.18
CA GLY A 26 -1.71 6.44 -7.10
C GLY A 26 -2.42 6.08 -5.81
N LEU A 27 -2.87 4.84 -5.73
CA LEU A 27 -3.55 4.31 -4.56
C LEU A 27 -2.52 4.03 -3.45
N LEU A 28 -2.80 4.53 -2.26
CA LEU A 28 -1.98 4.30 -1.09
C LEU A 28 -2.86 4.25 0.15
N PHE A 29 -2.34 3.61 1.19
CA PHE A 29 -2.86 3.76 2.54
C PHE A 29 -1.83 4.47 3.42
N ARG A 30 -2.32 5.16 4.45
CA ARG A 30 -1.47 5.73 5.50
C ARG A 30 -1.45 4.77 6.67
N CYS A 31 -0.26 4.44 7.16
CA CYS A 31 -0.11 3.62 8.36
C CYS A 31 -0.78 4.34 9.55
N PRO A 32 -1.75 3.71 10.25
CA PRO A 32 -2.40 4.31 11.42
C PRO A 32 -1.44 4.64 12.56
N MET A 33 -0.32 3.91 12.66
CA MET A 33 0.65 4.07 13.76
C MET A 33 1.65 5.21 13.52
N CYS A 34 2.17 5.36 12.30
CA CYS A 34 3.24 6.34 12.02
C CYS A 34 2.92 7.33 10.90
N GLY A 35 1.76 7.21 10.25
CA GLY A 35 1.34 8.09 9.15
C GLY A 35 2.08 7.89 7.82
N ALA A 36 3.01 6.93 7.75
CA ALA A 36 3.79 6.65 6.54
C ALA A 36 2.89 6.21 5.38
N ARG A 37 3.25 6.65 4.16
CA ARG A 37 2.55 6.32 2.92
C ARG A 37 3.00 4.97 2.40
N ASN A 38 2.05 4.09 2.13
CA ASN A 38 2.29 2.75 1.62
C ASN A 38 1.46 2.54 0.34
N TYR A 39 2.14 2.45 -0.80
CA TYR A 39 1.50 2.31 -2.10
C TYR A 39 0.89 0.92 -2.28
N VAL A 40 -0.26 0.88 -2.93
CA VAL A 40 -1.00 -0.34 -3.27
C VAL A 40 -1.50 -0.25 -4.69
N THR A 41 -1.62 -1.40 -5.35
CA THR A 41 -2.29 -1.53 -6.65
C THR A 41 -3.66 -2.13 -6.44
N ARG A 42 -4.64 -1.64 -7.21
CA ARG A 42 -5.97 -2.23 -7.26
C ARG A 42 -6.03 -3.22 -8.42
N HIS A 43 -6.34 -4.46 -8.10
CA HIS A 43 -6.61 -5.49 -9.08
C HIS A 43 -8.12 -5.70 -9.18
N LYS A 44 -8.63 -5.76 -10.41
CA LYS A 44 -10.03 -6.08 -10.66
C LYS A 44 -10.07 -7.48 -11.27
N SER A 45 -10.65 -8.41 -10.54
CA SER A 45 -10.87 -9.77 -11.03
C SER A 45 -11.91 -9.77 -12.15
N PRO A 46 -11.87 -10.75 -13.08
CA PRO A 46 -12.87 -10.89 -14.14
C PRO A 46 -14.32 -10.98 -13.62
N GLY A 47 -14.51 -11.52 -12.41
CA GLY A 47 -15.80 -11.59 -11.71
C GLY A 47 -16.26 -10.29 -11.04
N GLY A 48 -15.52 -9.18 -11.20
CA GLY A 48 -15.88 -7.88 -10.63
C GLY A 48 -15.37 -7.63 -9.21
N GLU A 49 -14.77 -8.62 -8.56
CA GLU A 49 -14.11 -8.46 -7.26
C GLU A 49 -12.95 -7.47 -7.35
N ILE A 50 -12.85 -6.59 -6.36
CA ILE A 50 -11.78 -5.60 -6.26
C ILE A 50 -10.87 -6.05 -5.13
N THR A 51 -9.63 -6.39 -5.47
CA THR A 51 -8.58 -6.70 -4.49
C THR A 51 -7.50 -5.63 -4.52
N TYR A 52 -6.78 -5.52 -3.41
CA TYR A 52 -5.69 -4.58 -3.26
C TYR A 52 -4.43 -5.33 -2.89
N GLU A 53 -3.35 -5.04 -3.59
CA GLU A 53 -2.04 -5.64 -3.37
C GLU A 53 -1.03 -4.55 -3.03
N GLN A 54 -0.17 -4.80 -2.05
CA GLN A 54 0.86 -3.84 -1.71
C GLN A 54 1.97 -3.80 -2.75
N VAL A 55 2.36 -2.55 -3.05
CA VAL A 55 3.54 -2.02 -3.71
C VAL A 55 4.89 -2.73 -3.69
N GLN A 56 5.10 -4.05 -3.52
CA GLN A 56 6.39 -4.60 -3.02
C GLN A 56 7.64 -4.12 -3.78
N ASP A 57 7.52 -3.92 -5.09
CA ASP A 57 8.53 -3.32 -5.94
C ASP A 57 8.41 -1.79 -5.93
N ILE A 58 9.06 -1.13 -4.96
CA ILE A 58 9.63 0.18 -5.29
C ILE A 58 11.04 -0.18 -5.76
N PRO A 59 11.39 0.06 -7.03
CA PRO A 59 12.79 0.02 -7.42
C PRO A 59 13.54 0.89 -6.41
N PRO A 60 14.65 0.41 -5.81
CA PRO A 60 15.49 1.29 -5.02
C PRO A 60 15.79 2.49 -5.93
N TYR A 61 15.54 3.68 -5.42
CA TYR A 61 15.82 4.91 -6.15
C TYR A 61 17.24 4.82 -6.74
N GLY A 62 17.34 4.71 -8.07
CA GLY A 62 18.59 4.70 -8.82
C GLY A 62 19.11 3.32 -9.28
N LYS A 63 18.81 2.98 -10.54
CA LYS A 63 19.86 2.78 -11.55
C LYS A 63 19.41 3.39 -12.88
N GLN A 64 20.30 4.21 -13.43
CA GLN A 64 20.32 4.74 -14.80
C GLN A 64 20.37 3.61 -15.84
#